data_AF-A0A1C1YWL7-F1
#
_entry.id   AF-A0A1C1YWL7-F1
#
_cell.length_a   1.000
_cell.length_b   1.000
_cell.length_c   1.000
_cell.angle_alpha   90.00
_cell.angle_beta   90.00
_cell.angle_gamma   90.00
#
_symmetry.space_group_name_H-M   'P 1'
#
loop_
_entity.id
_entity.type
_entity.pdbx_description
1 polymer ?
#
loop_
_entity_poly.entity_id
_entity_poly.type
_entity_poly.pdbx_seq_one_letter_code
_entity_poly.pdbx_strand_id
1 'polypeptide(L)'
;MAAAKPNKGKADGASGNMMGLVSKGLAVTATILASLFFAAALDLGHLDLAHTLSGPAIALVPLFAILAIAAMFLVPKSDADAAAIANAAQIAELLEFQSRATSQIIALQNKVDSLSGQDAETLKARNKELQDQLDAIHQAERDKVDSQIEALRQRNEELEAQIKAWALEAVGKSVKGETPQPMKAA
;
A
#
# COMPACT_ATOMS: atom_id res chain seq x y z
N MET A 1 15.94 -27.31 74.11
CA MET A 1 14.84 -26.35 74.27
C MET A 1 15.44 -24.99 74.63
N ALA A 2 15.29 -24.00 73.75
CA ALA A 2 15.60 -22.59 74.04
C ALA A 2 14.61 -21.72 73.24
N ALA A 3 14.03 -20.76 73.94
CA ALA A 3 12.73 -20.17 73.68
C ALA A 3 12.71 -19.15 72.53
N ALA A 4 11.65 -19.21 71.71
CA ALA A 4 11.24 -18.12 70.85
C ALA A 4 10.70 -16.97 71.71
N LYS A 5 11.30 -15.77 71.60
CA LYS A 5 10.68 -14.53 72.07
C LYS A 5 9.87 -13.93 70.93
N PRO A 6 8.55 -13.70 71.08
CA PRO A 6 7.77 -12.94 70.13
C PRO A 6 8.00 -11.46 70.45
N ASN A 7 8.42 -10.65 69.47
CA ASN A 7 8.34 -9.21 69.65
C ASN A 7 7.83 -8.52 68.39
N LYS A 8 6.55 -8.15 68.52
CA LYS A 8 5.87 -6.98 67.97
C LYS A 8 6.03 -6.74 66.48
N GLY A 9 4.98 -7.17 65.76
CA GLY A 9 4.64 -6.62 64.46
C GLY A 9 4.65 -5.09 64.51
N LYS A 10 5.53 -4.51 63.67
CA LYS A 10 5.24 -3.22 63.07
C LYS A 10 4.13 -3.51 62.07
N ALA A 11 2.96 -2.93 62.31
CA ALA A 11 1.89 -2.92 61.34
C ALA A 11 2.44 -2.26 60.06
N ASP A 12 2.66 -3.06 59.02
CA ASP A 12 2.89 -2.55 57.68
C ASP A 12 1.64 -1.76 57.29
N GLY A 13 1.79 -0.45 57.28
CA GLY A 13 0.73 0.47 56.91
C GLY A 13 0.27 0.15 55.49
N ALA A 14 -0.97 -0.31 55.37
CA ALA A 14 -1.67 -0.52 54.10
C ALA A 14 -1.72 0.73 53.18
N SER A 15 -1.25 1.89 53.65
CA SER A 15 -1.17 3.14 52.89
C SER A 15 -0.03 3.19 51.87
N GLY A 16 1.05 2.40 52.02
CA GLY A 16 2.21 2.45 51.12
C GLY A 16 1.95 1.85 49.74
N ASN A 17 1.22 0.74 49.68
CA ASN A 17 0.99 0.01 48.42
C ASN A 17 -0.04 0.73 47.52
N MET A 18 -1.03 1.38 48.12
CA MET A 18 -2.03 2.18 47.41
C MET A 18 -1.42 3.46 46.82
N MET A 19 -0.49 4.10 47.54
CA MET A 19 0.22 5.29 47.07
C MET A 19 1.19 4.98 45.91
N GLY A 20 1.78 3.77 45.90
CA GLY A 20 2.56 3.25 44.78
C GLY A 20 1.73 2.94 43.52
N LEU A 21 0.49 2.47 43.68
CA LEU A 21 -0.44 2.26 42.55
C LEU A 21 -0.95 3.59 41.98
N VAL A 22 -1.25 4.56 42.85
CA VAL A 22 -1.66 5.90 42.44
C VAL A 22 -0.53 6.61 41.69
N SER A 23 0.72 6.57 42.17
CA SER A 23 1.86 7.18 41.45
C SER A 23 2.12 6.55 40.08
N LYS A 24 1.99 5.23 39.96
CA LYS A 24 2.07 4.54 38.66
C LYS A 24 0.94 4.97 37.72
N GLY A 25 -0.30 5.05 38.21
CA GLY A 25 -1.44 5.52 37.41
C GLY A 25 -1.29 6.96 36.92
N LEU A 26 -0.80 7.85 37.79
CA LEU A 26 -0.49 9.25 37.45
C LEU A 26 0.65 9.32 36.41
N ALA A 27 1.70 8.52 36.58
CA ALA A 27 2.83 8.46 35.66
C ALA A 27 2.42 7.96 34.26
N VAL A 28 1.63 6.88 34.19
CA VAL A 28 1.11 6.35 32.91
C VAL A 28 0.26 7.41 32.20
N THR A 29 -0.65 8.07 32.94
CA THR A 29 -1.51 9.14 32.41
C THR A 29 -0.68 10.32 31.90
N ALA A 30 0.39 10.70 32.61
CA ALA A 30 1.31 11.74 32.19
C ALA A 30 2.08 11.36 30.92
N THR A 31 2.59 10.12 30.79
CA THR A 31 3.24 9.67 29.55
C THR A 31 2.30 9.65 28.35
N ILE A 32 1.03 9.27 28.54
CA ILE A 32 0.03 9.30 27.46
C ILE A 32 -0.20 10.76 27.01
N LEU A 33 -0.42 11.68 27.96
CA LEU A 33 -0.57 13.11 27.66
C LEU A 33 0.67 13.67 26.95
N ALA A 34 1.88 13.33 27.42
CA ALA A 34 3.13 13.77 26.78
C ALA A 34 3.28 13.25 25.34
N SER A 35 2.95 11.98 25.10
CA SER A 35 2.98 11.41 23.75
C SER A 35 1.97 12.09 22.82
N LEU A 36 0.80 12.47 23.35
CA LEU A 36 -0.26 13.13 22.61
C LEU A 36 0.10 14.59 22.27
N PHE A 37 0.76 15.31 23.19
CA PHE A 37 1.32 16.63 22.92
C PHE A 37 2.49 16.58 21.93
N PHE A 38 3.34 15.56 21.99
CA PHE A 38 4.46 15.39 21.05
C PHE A 38 3.96 15.06 19.64
N ALA A 39 2.94 14.21 19.52
CA ALA A 39 2.29 13.91 18.24
C ALA A 39 1.58 15.13 17.64
N ALA A 40 0.93 15.95 18.48
CA ALA A 40 0.32 17.21 18.06
C ALA A 40 1.36 18.26 17.63
N ALA A 41 2.55 18.28 18.25
CA ALA A 41 3.63 19.22 17.92
C ALA A 41 4.38 18.87 16.62
N LEU A 42 4.45 17.59 16.26
CA LEU A 42 5.13 17.11 15.06
C LEU A 42 4.19 16.87 13.86
N ASP A 43 2.89 17.16 14.03
CA ASP A 43 1.85 17.00 13.01
C ASP A 43 1.91 15.63 12.29
N LEU A 44 2.10 14.56 13.06
CA LEU A 44 2.11 13.19 12.52
C LEU A 44 0.70 12.84 12.02
N GLY A 45 0.48 13.02 10.72
CA GLY A 45 -0.64 12.37 10.01
C GLY A 45 -1.62 13.27 9.25
N HIS A 46 -1.30 14.53 8.94
CA HIS A 46 -2.21 15.45 8.22
C HIS A 46 -3.58 15.67 8.90
N LEU A 47 -3.71 15.33 10.19
CA LEU A 47 -4.97 15.35 10.93
C LEU A 47 -5.24 16.69 11.63
N ASP A 48 -4.35 17.69 11.49
CA ASP A 48 -4.48 19.02 12.09
C ASP A 48 -4.88 18.96 13.59
N LEU A 49 -4.17 18.08 14.32
CA LEU A 49 -4.37 17.88 15.75
C LEU A 49 -4.07 19.16 16.54
N ALA A 50 -3.20 20.02 16.02
CA ALA A 50 -2.87 21.30 16.61
C ALA A 50 -4.12 22.20 16.72
N HIS A 51 -4.95 22.29 15.68
CA HIS A 51 -6.15 23.12 15.72
C HIS A 51 -7.24 22.52 16.64
N THR A 52 -7.44 21.20 16.60
CA THR A 52 -8.46 20.52 17.44
C THR A 52 -8.09 20.44 18.92
N LEU A 53 -6.80 20.34 19.28
CA LEU A 53 -6.35 20.40 20.67
C LEU A 53 -6.16 21.81 21.22
N SER A 54 -6.11 22.86 20.38
CA SER A 54 -5.86 24.24 20.84
C SER A 54 -6.84 24.74 21.91
N GLY A 55 -8.11 24.35 21.83
CA GLY A 55 -9.14 24.66 22.82
C GLY A 55 -8.91 23.97 24.18
N PRO A 56 -8.91 22.62 24.24
CA PRO A 56 -8.72 21.89 25.50
C PRO A 56 -7.28 21.94 26.05
N ALA A 57 -6.27 22.32 25.25
CA ALA A 57 -4.87 22.40 25.69
C ALA A 57 -4.66 23.32 26.89
N ILE A 58 -5.45 24.40 27.02
CA ILE A 58 -5.38 25.32 28.16
C ILE A 58 -5.65 24.60 29.49
N ALA A 59 -6.48 23.56 29.50
CA ALA A 59 -6.75 22.74 30.69
C ALA A 59 -5.80 21.53 30.80
N LEU A 60 -5.45 20.91 29.66
CA LEU A 60 -4.66 19.68 29.64
C LEU A 60 -3.17 19.91 29.97
N VAL A 61 -2.58 21.04 29.58
CA VAL A 61 -1.17 21.37 29.88
C VAL A 61 -0.93 21.55 31.39
N PRO A 62 -1.71 22.37 32.13
CA PRO A 62 -1.52 22.47 33.58
C PRO A 62 -1.86 21.17 34.31
N LEU A 63 -2.85 20.41 33.82
CA LEU A 63 -3.16 19.08 34.37
C LEU A 63 -1.98 18.11 34.20
N PHE A 64 -1.37 18.07 33.02
CA PHE A 64 -0.16 17.30 32.77
C PHE A 64 1.00 17.72 33.70
N ALA A 65 1.23 19.03 33.87
CA ALA A 65 2.29 19.53 34.73
C ALA A 65 2.10 19.10 36.20
N ILE A 66 0.87 19.21 36.72
CA ILE A 66 0.54 18.80 38.09
C ILE A 66 0.71 17.28 38.25
N LEU A 67 0.23 16.50 37.28
CA LEU A 67 0.33 15.04 37.30
C LEU A 67 1.79 14.56 37.22
N ALA A 68 2.61 15.18 36.38
CA ALA A 68 4.03 14.84 36.22
C ALA A 68 4.83 15.17 37.48
N ILE A 69 4.58 16.34 38.09
CA ILE A 69 5.23 16.75 39.33
C ILE A 69 4.79 15.85 40.49
N ALA A 70 3.49 15.58 40.61
CA ALA A 70 2.96 14.67 41.62
C ALA A 70 3.55 13.26 41.46
N ALA A 71 3.65 12.76 40.23
CA ALA A 71 4.28 11.47 39.97
C ALA A 71 5.74 11.44 40.45
N MET A 72 6.53 12.50 40.22
CA MET A 72 7.92 12.58 40.68
C MET A 72 8.08 12.56 42.21
N PHE A 73 7.17 13.20 42.95
CA PHE A 73 7.24 13.23 44.43
C PHE A 73 6.64 12.00 45.10
N LEU A 74 5.71 11.29 44.44
CA LEU A 74 5.08 10.08 44.96
C LEU A 74 5.74 8.79 44.47
N VAL A 75 6.84 8.84 43.72
CA VAL A 75 7.61 7.64 43.38
C VAL A 75 8.06 6.99 44.68
N PRO A 76 7.58 5.78 45.03
CA PRO A 76 8.15 5.05 46.16
C PRO A 76 9.61 4.82 45.83
N LYS A 77 10.51 5.12 46.78
CA LYS A 77 11.90 4.65 46.72
C LYS A 77 11.84 3.13 46.58
N SER A 78 11.97 2.66 45.35
CA SER A 78 12.08 1.24 45.08
C SER A 78 13.34 0.76 45.77
N ASP A 79 13.28 -0.41 46.40
CA ASP A 79 14.50 -1.15 46.73
C ASP A 79 15.32 -1.24 45.44
N ALA A 80 16.39 -0.45 45.38
CA ALA A 80 17.14 -0.16 44.17
C ALA A 80 17.67 -1.43 43.51
N ASP A 81 17.88 -2.49 44.30
CA ASP A 81 18.40 -3.77 43.84
C ASP A 81 17.35 -4.61 43.09
N ALA A 82 16.09 -4.64 43.54
CA ALA A 82 15.05 -5.40 42.85
C ALA A 82 14.61 -4.73 41.54
N ALA A 83 14.56 -3.39 41.53
CA ALA A 83 14.27 -2.62 40.33
C ALA A 83 15.43 -2.63 39.32
N ALA A 84 16.69 -2.60 39.78
CA ALA A 84 17.85 -2.72 38.89
C ALA A 84 17.94 -4.08 38.20
N ILE A 85 17.64 -5.17 38.92
CA ILE A 85 17.64 -6.53 38.36
C ILE A 85 16.47 -6.72 37.37
N ALA A 86 15.27 -6.23 37.69
CA ALA A 86 14.12 -6.26 36.79
C ALA A 86 14.35 -5.42 35.52
N ASN A 87 14.97 -4.24 35.65
CA ASN A 87 15.34 -3.41 34.52
C ASN A 87 16.45 -4.06 33.67
N ALA A 88 17.43 -4.73 34.28
CA ALA A 88 18.47 -5.45 33.55
C ALA A 88 17.90 -6.61 32.72
N ALA A 89 16.92 -7.34 33.25
CA ALA A 89 16.21 -8.39 32.51
C ALA A 89 15.39 -7.81 31.35
N GLN A 90 14.69 -6.70 31.55
CA GLN A 90 13.94 -6.02 30.48
C GLN A 90 14.85 -5.44 29.39
N ILE A 91 16.03 -4.93 29.76
CA ILE A 91 17.03 -4.43 28.80
C ILE A 91 17.57 -5.59 27.94
N ALA A 92 17.82 -6.76 28.55
CA ALA A 92 18.23 -7.94 27.82
C ALA A 92 17.14 -8.44 26.85
N GLU A 93 15.88 -8.45 27.28
CA GLU A 93 14.73 -8.80 26.45
C GLU A 93 14.52 -7.80 25.30
N LEU A 94 14.71 -6.51 25.55
CA LEU A 94 14.69 -5.46 24.52
C LEU A 94 15.80 -5.61 23.49
N LEU A 95 17.02 -5.99 23.91
CA LEU A 95 18.13 -6.29 23.02
C LEU A 95 17.85 -7.52 22.15
N GLU A 96 17.26 -8.56 22.75
CA GLU A 96 16.87 -9.76 22.01
C GLU A 96 15.72 -9.46 21.03
N PHE A 97 14.73 -8.67 21.43
CA PHE A 97 13.67 -8.20 20.56
C PHE A 97 14.21 -7.33 19.42
N GLN A 98 15.14 -6.41 19.71
CA GLN A 98 15.78 -5.55 18.71
C GLN A 98 16.52 -6.41 17.68
N SER A 99 17.32 -7.38 18.11
CA SER A 99 18.05 -8.28 17.19
C SER A 99 17.12 -9.13 16.33
N ARG A 100 16.02 -9.64 16.91
CA ARG A 100 14.97 -10.37 16.16
C ARG A 100 14.25 -9.46 15.17
N ALA A 101 13.90 -8.24 15.57
CA ALA A 101 13.25 -7.25 14.72
C ALA A 101 14.17 -6.82 13.57
N THR A 102 15.44 -6.54 13.83
CA THR A 102 16.44 -6.24 12.78
C THR A 102 16.58 -7.41 11.80
N SER A 103 16.61 -8.65 12.30
CA SER A 103 16.67 -9.84 11.43
C SER A 103 15.42 -9.98 10.56
N GLN A 104 14.23 -9.70 11.10
CA GLN A 104 12.98 -9.70 10.34
C GLN A 104 12.93 -8.57 9.31
N ILE A 105 13.42 -7.37 9.66
CA ILE A 105 13.52 -6.24 8.73
C ILE A 105 14.44 -6.58 7.56
N ILE A 106 15.60 -7.17 7.81
CA ILE A 106 16.52 -7.62 6.75
C ILE A 106 15.87 -8.69 5.87
N ALA A 107 15.15 -9.65 6.48
CA ALA A 107 14.45 -10.68 5.72
C ALA A 107 13.32 -10.10 4.85
N LEU A 108 12.60 -9.09 5.36
CA LEU A 108 11.57 -8.37 4.60
C LEU A 108 12.18 -7.55 3.48
N GLN A 109 13.27 -6.83 3.74
CA GLN A 109 13.99 -6.08 2.72
C GLN A 109 14.45 -6.98 1.57
N ASN A 110 15.08 -8.12 1.88
CA ASN A 110 15.50 -9.08 0.86
C ASN A 110 14.33 -9.64 0.04
N LYS A 111 13.17 -9.88 0.69
CA LYS A 111 11.95 -10.32 -0.01
C LYS A 111 11.38 -9.23 -0.91
N VAL A 112 11.35 -7.99 -0.44
CA VAL A 112 10.88 -6.83 -1.22
C VAL A 112 11.80 -6.61 -2.42
N ASP A 113 13.11 -6.67 -2.23
CA ASP A 113 14.08 -6.52 -3.30
C ASP A 113 13.95 -7.66 -4.33
N SER A 114 13.75 -8.91 -3.88
CA SER A 114 13.54 -10.04 -4.80
C SER A 114 12.23 -9.95 -5.57
N LEU A 115 11.14 -9.56 -4.90
CA LEU A 115 9.83 -9.40 -5.54
C LEU A 115 9.84 -8.23 -6.51
N SER A 116 10.41 -7.10 -6.12
CA SER A 116 10.51 -5.92 -6.98
C SER A 116 11.34 -6.19 -8.24
N GLY A 117 12.47 -6.90 -8.10
CA GLY A 117 13.28 -7.30 -9.25
C GLY A 117 12.54 -8.28 -10.17
N GLN A 118 11.95 -9.33 -9.60
CA GLN A 118 11.23 -10.35 -10.37
C GLN A 118 9.98 -9.79 -11.07
N ASP A 119 9.20 -8.95 -10.39
CA ASP A 119 8.00 -8.34 -10.95
C ASP A 119 8.36 -7.36 -12.07
N ALA A 120 9.43 -6.58 -11.91
CA ALA A 120 9.89 -5.66 -12.96
C ALA A 120 10.36 -6.41 -14.22
N GLU A 121 11.09 -7.51 -14.07
CA GLU A 121 11.49 -8.35 -15.21
C GLU A 121 10.29 -9.05 -15.86
N THR A 122 9.36 -9.57 -15.05
CA THR A 122 8.15 -10.24 -15.53
C THR A 122 7.25 -9.26 -16.29
N LEU A 123 7.07 -8.05 -15.76
CA LEU A 123 6.29 -7.00 -16.43
C LEU A 123 6.94 -6.57 -17.75
N LYS A 124 8.27 -6.43 -17.80
CA LYS A 124 8.99 -6.15 -19.05
C LYS A 124 8.82 -7.26 -20.08
N ALA A 125 8.92 -8.52 -19.65
CA ALA A 125 8.72 -9.68 -20.54
C ALA A 125 7.28 -9.71 -21.09
N ARG A 126 6.27 -9.48 -20.24
CA ARG A 126 4.88 -9.38 -20.66
C ARG A 126 4.61 -8.19 -21.59
N ASN A 127 5.23 -7.05 -21.33
CA ASN A 127 5.07 -5.88 -22.19
C ASN A 127 5.65 -6.15 -23.58
N LYS A 128 6.82 -6.79 -23.65
CA LYS A 128 7.41 -7.23 -24.93
C LYS A 128 6.53 -8.25 -25.65
N GLU A 129 6.01 -9.25 -24.94
CA GLU A 129 5.07 -10.23 -25.50
C GLU A 129 3.82 -9.55 -26.08
N LEU A 130 3.26 -8.56 -25.37
CA LEU A 130 2.10 -7.79 -25.86
C LEU A 130 2.45 -6.93 -27.07
N GLN A 131 3.65 -6.34 -27.12
CA GLN A 131 4.13 -5.61 -28.30
C GLN A 131 4.26 -6.55 -29.51
N ASP A 132 4.87 -7.73 -29.34
CA ASP A 132 5.02 -8.72 -30.40
C ASP A 132 3.64 -9.20 -30.91
N GLN A 133 2.66 -9.39 -30.02
CA GLN A 133 1.29 -9.74 -30.38
C GLN A 133 0.59 -8.61 -31.16
N LEU A 134 0.79 -7.35 -30.74
CA LEU A 134 0.20 -6.19 -31.39
C LEU A 134 0.76 -5.99 -32.80
N ASP A 135 2.06 -6.19 -32.98
CA ASP A 135 2.71 -6.17 -34.29
C ASP A 135 2.22 -7.30 -35.21
N ALA A 136 2.02 -8.50 -34.66
CA ALA A 136 1.45 -9.63 -35.39
C ALA A 136 0.02 -9.36 -35.86
N ILE A 137 -0.82 -8.75 -35.01
CA ILE A 137 -2.19 -8.35 -35.38
C ILE A 137 -2.17 -7.30 -36.49
N HIS A 138 -1.32 -6.28 -36.37
CA HIS A 138 -1.21 -5.26 -37.41
C HIS A 138 -0.70 -5.82 -38.74
N GLN A 139 0.23 -6.78 -38.71
CA GLN A 139 0.65 -7.45 -39.94
C GLN A 139 -0.49 -8.26 -40.56
N ALA A 140 -1.22 -9.04 -39.75
CA ALA A 140 -2.37 -9.80 -40.23
C ALA A 140 -3.48 -8.89 -40.80
N GLU A 141 -3.69 -7.72 -40.20
CA GLU A 141 -4.63 -6.72 -40.70
C GLU A 141 -4.18 -6.13 -42.04
N ARG A 142 -2.89 -5.79 -42.18
CA ARG A 142 -2.31 -5.34 -43.46
C ARG A 142 -2.47 -6.40 -44.55
N ASP A 143 -2.10 -7.64 -44.27
CA ASP A 143 -2.20 -8.74 -45.24
C ASP A 143 -3.67 -8.98 -45.65
N LYS A 144 -4.61 -8.84 -44.70
CA LYS A 144 -6.05 -8.92 -45.00
C LYS A 144 -6.51 -7.77 -45.88
N VAL A 145 -6.12 -6.53 -45.57
CA VAL A 145 -6.45 -5.36 -46.39
C VAL A 145 -5.89 -5.51 -47.80
N ASP A 146 -4.64 -5.95 -47.95
CA ASP A 146 -4.02 -6.18 -49.24
C ASP A 146 -4.77 -7.27 -50.03
N SER A 147 -5.17 -8.36 -49.38
CA SER A 147 -5.98 -9.41 -50.02
C SER A 147 -7.35 -8.90 -50.49
N GLN A 148 -7.99 -8.00 -49.73
CA GLN A 148 -9.26 -7.40 -50.11
C GLN A 148 -9.12 -6.41 -51.25
N ILE A 149 -8.04 -5.62 -51.26
CA ILE A 149 -7.72 -4.71 -52.37
C ILE A 149 -7.51 -5.50 -53.66
N GLU A 150 -6.77 -6.61 -53.61
CA GLU A 150 -6.53 -7.45 -54.78
C GLU A 150 -7.81 -8.12 -55.28
N ALA A 151 -8.67 -8.60 -54.38
CA ALA A 151 -9.98 -9.13 -54.74
C ALA A 151 -10.88 -8.07 -55.40
N LEU A 152 -10.87 -6.83 -54.89
CA LEU A 152 -11.59 -5.71 -55.50
C LEU A 152 -11.02 -5.35 -56.88
N ARG A 153 -9.69 -5.42 -57.04
CA ARG A 153 -9.02 -5.19 -58.32
C ARG A 153 -9.45 -6.22 -59.36
N GLN A 154 -9.42 -7.51 -59.02
CA GLN A 154 -9.87 -8.59 -59.90
C GLN A 154 -11.35 -8.44 -60.28
N ARG A 155 -12.20 -8.09 -59.32
CA ARG A 155 -13.63 -7.84 -59.58
C ARG A 155 -13.84 -6.64 -60.51
N ASN A 156 -13.04 -5.58 -60.37
CA ASN A 156 -13.08 -4.44 -61.29
C ASN A 156 -12.62 -4.83 -62.70
N GLU A 157 -11.53 -5.59 -62.84
CA GLU A 157 -11.06 -6.10 -64.14
C GLU A 157 -12.11 -6.99 -64.82
N GLU A 158 -12.79 -7.83 -64.05
CA GLU A 158 -13.90 -8.66 -64.55
C GLU A 158 -15.10 -7.81 -65.00
N LEU A 159 -15.50 -6.82 -64.20
CA LEU A 159 -16.58 -5.90 -64.58
C LEU A 159 -16.22 -5.08 -65.83
N GLU A 160 -14.98 -4.60 -65.96
CA GLU A 160 -14.52 -3.93 -67.18
C GLU A 160 -14.59 -4.85 -68.40
N ALA A 161 -14.20 -6.12 -68.27
CA ALA A 161 -14.29 -7.09 -69.35
C ALA A 161 -15.75 -7.33 -69.76
N GLN A 162 -16.66 -7.45 -68.79
CA GLN A 162 -18.10 -7.58 -69.05
C GLN A 162 -18.66 -6.34 -69.74
N ILE A 163 -18.28 -5.13 -69.32
CA ILE A 163 -18.69 -3.86 -69.96
C ILE A 163 -18.20 -3.81 -71.41
N LYS A 164 -16.92 -4.15 -71.67
CA LYS A 164 -16.36 -4.19 -73.02
C LYS A 164 -17.09 -5.21 -73.90
N ALA A 165 -17.35 -6.41 -73.39
CA ALA A 165 -18.09 -7.45 -74.12
C ALA A 165 -19.52 -7.01 -74.45
N TRP A 166 -20.24 -6.45 -73.47
CA TRP A 166 -21.58 -5.93 -73.67
C TRP A 166 -21.60 -4.78 -74.68
N ALA A 167 -20.65 -3.84 -74.61
CA ALA A 167 -20.56 -2.73 -75.56
C ALA A 167 -20.33 -3.23 -76.99
N LEU A 168 -19.45 -4.21 -77.19
CA LEU A 168 -19.21 -4.82 -78.51
C LEU A 168 -20.47 -5.53 -79.04
N GLU A 169 -21.16 -6.29 -78.19
CA GLU A 169 -22.41 -6.97 -78.56
C GLU A 169 -23.52 -5.97 -78.90
N ALA A 170 -23.67 -4.91 -78.11
CA ALA A 170 -24.67 -3.87 -78.32
C ALA A 170 -24.43 -3.10 -79.63
N VAL A 171 -23.17 -2.75 -79.93
CA VAL A 171 -22.79 -2.16 -81.22
C VAL A 171 -23.07 -3.14 -82.36
N GLY A 172 -22.69 -4.42 -82.21
CA GLY A 172 -22.95 -5.45 -83.21
C GLY A 172 -24.44 -5.66 -83.51
N LYS A 173 -25.30 -5.63 -82.50
CA LYS A 173 -26.76 -5.71 -82.64
C LYS A 173 -27.34 -4.45 -83.28
N SER A 174 -26.88 -3.27 -82.87
CA SER A 174 -27.29 -2.00 -83.46
C SER A 174 -26.95 -1.90 -84.95
N VAL A 175 -25.78 -2.36 -85.37
CA VAL A 175 -25.38 -2.44 -86.80
C VAL A 175 -26.27 -3.40 -87.59
N LYS A 176 -26.79 -4.45 -86.96
CA LYS A 176 -27.73 -5.41 -87.56
C LYS A 176 -29.20 -4.97 -87.52
N GLY A 177 -29.50 -3.81 -86.91
CA GLY A 177 -30.86 -3.29 -86.76
C GLY A 177 -31.67 -3.93 -85.62
N GLU A 178 -31.04 -4.68 -84.72
CA GLU A 178 -31.67 -5.27 -83.54
C GLU A 178 -31.51 -4.36 -82.31
N THR A 179 -32.52 -4.32 -81.42
CA THR A 179 -32.44 -3.54 -80.18
C THR A 179 -31.52 -4.20 -79.14
N PRO A 180 -30.50 -3.50 -78.62
CA PRO A 180 -29.59 -4.06 -77.62
C PRO A 180 -30.30 -4.23 -76.26
N GLN A 181 -30.01 -5.34 -75.56
CA GLN A 181 -30.55 -5.59 -74.22
C GLN A 181 -29.80 -4.78 -73.15
N PRO A 182 -30.50 -4.25 -72.13
CA PRO A 182 -29.85 -3.53 -71.04
C PRO A 182 -28.97 -4.46 -70.21
N MET A 183 -27.80 -3.95 -69.82
CA MET A 183 -26.85 -4.69 -68.99
C MET A 183 -27.51 -5.04 -67.64
N LYS A 184 -27.56 -6.33 -67.28
CA LYS A 184 -27.98 -6.77 -65.95
C LYS A 184 -26.78 -6.74 -65.02
N ALA A 185 -26.82 -5.90 -63.99
CA ALA A 185 -25.84 -5.92 -62.92
C ALA A 185 -25.99 -7.21 -62.09
N ALA A 186 -24.87 -7.87 -61.80
CA ALA A 186 -24.78 -9.02 -60.90
C ALA A 186 -24.45 -8.57 -59.46
#